data_AF-A0A9D2U9H5-F1
#
_entry.id   AF-A0A9D2U9H5-F1
#
_cell.length_a   1.000
_cell.length_b   1.000
_cell.length_c   1.000
_cell.angle_alpha   90.00
_cell.angle_beta   90.00
_cell.angle_gamma   90.00
#
_symmetry.space_group_name_H-M   'P 1'
#
loop_
_entity.id
_entity.type
_entity.pdbx_description
1 polymer ?
#
loop_
_entity_poly.entity_id
_entity_poly.type
_entity_poly.pdbx_seq_one_letter_code
_entity_poly.pdbx_strand_id
1 'polypeptide(L)'
;MSATRPRASRKTMAVFSSLKQAEEVQKHVTEQIFGGDSKRVALIEPDDPQLDVKLQTEFTQMGHIAVTSHIWSAIIGIAVGAGLWGIFYLFKNPIVVNEVATSLLGFICVCLLIGVLIGCVIAYMP
;
A
#
# COMPACT_ATOMS: atom_id res chain seq x y z
N MET A 1 24.96 -20.66 -12.91
CA MET A 1 23.57 -20.17 -12.77
C MET A 1 23.61 -18.67 -12.60
N SER A 2 23.22 -17.91 -13.63
CA SER A 2 23.20 -16.44 -13.57
C SER A 2 21.99 -16.00 -12.77
N ALA A 3 22.20 -15.30 -11.66
CA ALA A 3 21.13 -14.68 -10.89
C ALA A 3 20.44 -13.64 -11.79
N THR A 4 19.25 -13.96 -12.30
CA THR A 4 18.36 -13.00 -12.93
C THR A 4 17.98 -11.97 -11.89
N ARG A 5 18.67 -10.82 -11.89
CA ARG A 5 18.22 -9.65 -11.15
C ARG A 5 16.77 -9.37 -11.58
N PRO A 6 15.82 -9.15 -10.66
CA PRO A 6 14.49 -8.71 -11.03
C PRO A 6 14.65 -7.47 -11.91
N ARG A 7 14.11 -7.50 -13.13
CA ARG A 7 14.18 -6.36 -14.06
C ARG A 7 13.48 -5.19 -13.39
N ALA A 8 14.25 -4.15 -13.02
CA ALA A 8 13.66 -2.89 -12.57
C ALA A 8 12.63 -2.43 -13.61
N SER A 9 11.44 -2.04 -13.17
CA SER A 9 10.41 -1.49 -14.05
C SER A 9 10.95 -0.23 -14.70
N ARG A 10 11.31 -0.29 -15.98
CA ARG A 10 11.76 0.86 -16.75
C ARG A 10 10.54 1.51 -17.40
N LYS A 11 10.31 2.78 -17.08
CA LYS A 11 9.41 3.63 -17.85
C LYS A 11 10.20 4.25 -19.00
N THR A 12 9.61 4.28 -20.19
CA THR A 12 10.17 4.96 -21.37
C THR A 12 9.30 6.17 -21.68
N MET A 13 9.93 7.30 -21.97
CA MET A 13 9.24 8.54 -22.30
C MET A 13 9.58 8.96 -23.73
N ALA A 14 8.58 9.46 -24.44
CA ALA A 14 8.74 10.12 -25.74
C ALA A 14 8.16 11.53 -25.62
N VAL A 15 8.86 12.51 -26.17
CA VAL A 15 8.44 13.91 -26.16
C VAL A 15 7.92 14.25 -27.55
N PHE A 16 6.73 14.84 -27.60
CA PHE A 16 6.08 15.25 -28.85
C PHE A 16 5.93 16.77 -28.86
N SER A 17 6.05 17.38 -30.04
CA SER A 17 5.92 18.83 -30.22
C SER A 17 4.47 19.31 -30.33
N SER A 18 3.50 18.38 -30.42
CA SER A 18 2.08 18.71 -30.47
C SER A 18 1.23 17.68 -29.72
N LEU A 19 0.16 18.18 -29.09
CA LEU A 19 -0.80 17.34 -28.38
C LEU A 19 -1.43 16.28 -29.29
N LYS A 20 -1.84 16.68 -30.49
CA LYS A 20 -2.47 15.78 -31.46
C LYS A 20 -1.59 14.58 -31.83
N GLN A 21 -0.29 14.81 -32.04
CA GLN A 21 0.66 13.70 -32.30
C GLN A 21 0.80 12.78 -31.08
N ALA A 22 0.84 13.35 -29.88
CA ALA A 22 0.96 12.58 -28.65
C ALA A 22 -0.29 11.70 -28.41
N GLU A 23 -1.50 12.23 -28.65
CA GLU A 23 -2.77 11.50 -28.56
C GLU A 23 -2.86 10.37 -29.60
N GLU A 24 -2.48 10.63 -30.85
CA GLU A 24 -2.45 9.62 -31.91
C GLU A 24 -1.50 8.47 -31.56
N VAL A 25 -0.29 8.78 -31.08
CA VAL A 25 0.69 7.77 -30.65
C VAL A 25 0.23 7.04 -29.39
N GLN A 26 -0.34 7.74 -28.40
CA GLN A 26 -0.90 7.12 -27.20
C GLN A 26 -1.97 6.09 -27.59
N LYS A 27 -2.92 6.47 -28.44
CA LYS A 27 -3.97 5.58 -28.92
C LYS A 27 -3.38 4.37 -29.64
N HIS A 28 -2.45 4.60 -30.57
CA HIS A 28 -1.81 3.53 -31.33
C HIS A 28 -1.07 2.54 -30.42
N VAL A 29 -0.25 3.02 -29.48
CA VAL A 29 0.50 2.17 -28.55
C VAL A 29 -0.44 1.41 -27.60
N THR A 30 -1.47 2.09 -27.08
CA THR A 30 -2.44 1.47 -26.18
C THR A 30 -3.19 0.34 -26.88
N GLU A 31 -3.70 0.57 -28.09
CA GLU A 31 -4.50 -0.41 -28.84
C GLU A 31 -3.66 -1.54 -29.43
N GLN A 32 -2.53 -1.22 -30.07
CA GLN A 32 -1.74 -2.20 -30.85
C GLN A 32 -0.71 -2.95 -30.02
N ILE A 33 -0.11 -2.32 -29.00
CA ILE A 33 0.97 -2.94 -28.20
C ILE A 33 0.42 -3.49 -26.88
N PHE A 34 -0.45 -2.74 -26.21
CA PHE A 34 -0.96 -3.11 -24.89
C PHE A 34 -2.40 -3.63 -24.89
N GLY A 35 -2.98 -3.90 -26.07
CA GLY A 35 -4.29 -4.55 -26.19
C GLY A 35 -5.44 -3.76 -25.54
N GLY A 36 -5.33 -2.44 -25.50
CA GLY A 36 -6.32 -1.55 -24.88
C GLY A 36 -6.09 -1.22 -23.40
N ASP A 37 -5.01 -1.72 -22.78
CA ASP A 37 -4.68 -1.39 -21.38
C ASP A 37 -4.14 0.05 -21.26
N SER A 38 -5.08 0.99 -21.06
CA SER A 38 -4.79 2.43 -20.94
C SER A 38 -3.97 2.80 -19.69
N LYS A 39 -3.82 1.90 -18.71
CA LYS A 39 -3.02 2.17 -17.51
C LYS A 39 -1.51 2.13 -17.79
N ARG A 40 -1.09 1.52 -18.90
CA ARG A 40 0.32 1.36 -19.27
C ARG A 40 0.89 2.53 -20.07
N VAL A 41 0.03 3.41 -20.59
CA VAL A 41 0.44 4.55 -21.42
C VAL A 41 -0.21 5.82 -20.89
N ALA A 42 0.58 6.66 -20.23
CA ALA A 42 0.13 7.94 -19.72
C ALA A 42 0.61 9.07 -20.65
N LEU A 43 -0.31 9.97 -20.99
CA LEU A 43 0.02 11.28 -21.55
C LEU A 43 0.26 12.24 -20.38
N ILE A 44 1.35 13.01 -20.44
CA ILE A 44 1.72 13.96 -19.38
C ILE A 44 1.90 15.33 -20.01
N GLU A 45 1.24 16.33 -19.45
CA GLU A 45 1.37 17.73 -19.87
C GLU A 45 2.72 18.31 -19.38
N PRO A 46 3.33 19.26 -20.12
CA PRO A 46 4.62 19.83 -19.75
C PRO A 46 4.65 20.50 -18.37
N ASP A 47 3.51 21.01 -17.93
CA ASP A 47 3.30 21.77 -16.69
C ASP A 47 2.47 21.01 -15.65
N ASP A 48 2.36 19.68 -15.80
CA ASP A 48 1.64 18.84 -14.86
C ASP A 48 2.27 18.90 -13.44
N PRO A 49 1.55 19.43 -12.43
CA PRO A 49 2.08 19.56 -11.07
C PRO A 49 2.33 18.21 -10.38
N GLN A 50 1.84 17.11 -10.95
CA GLN A 50 1.99 15.75 -10.43
C GLN A 50 2.97 14.90 -11.26
N LEU A 51 3.78 15.49 -12.14
CA LEU A 51 4.75 14.80 -12.98
C LEU A 51 5.62 13.80 -12.18
N ASP A 52 6.21 14.24 -11.07
CA ASP A 52 7.07 13.40 -10.23
C ASP A 52 6.33 12.16 -9.69
N VAL A 53 5.07 12.33 -9.31
CA VAL A 53 4.22 11.25 -8.79
C VAL A 53 3.87 10.25 -9.90
N LYS A 54 3.60 10.73 -11.12
CA LYS A 54 3.32 9.87 -12.29
C LYS A 54 4.55 9.13 -12.78
N LEU A 55 5.75 9.69 -12.58
CA LEU A 55 7.02 9.08 -12.94
C LEU A 55 7.53 8.05 -11.91
N GLN A 56 7.07 8.13 -10.66
CA GLN A 56 7.40 7.12 -9.65
C GLN A 56 7.00 5.72 -10.12
N THR A 57 7.80 4.72 -9.78
CA THR A 57 7.47 3.34 -10.13
C THR A 57 6.28 2.86 -9.31
N GLU A 58 5.37 2.10 -9.92
CA GLU A 58 4.21 1.53 -9.26
C GLU A 58 4.60 0.74 -8.02
N PHE A 59 5.74 0.04 -8.08
CA PHE A 59 6.32 -0.69 -6.96
C PHE A 59 6.68 0.19 -5.76
N THR A 60 7.14 1.43 -5.99
CA THR A 60 7.48 2.35 -4.90
C THR A 60 6.21 2.85 -4.19
N GLN A 61 5.17 3.21 -4.95
CA GLN A 61 3.92 3.71 -4.36
C GLN A 61 3.13 2.60 -3.67
N MET A 62 2.98 1.43 -4.31
CA MET A 62 2.33 0.28 -3.68
C MET A 62 3.09 -0.19 -2.44
N GLY A 63 4.43 -0.19 -2.50
CA GLY A 63 5.25 -0.49 -1.33
C GLY A 63 5.05 0.49 -0.18
N HIS A 64 4.96 1.78 -0.47
CA HIS A 64 4.72 2.79 0.55
C HIS A 64 3.31 2.68 1.17
N ILE A 65 2.28 2.45 0.35
CA ILE A 65 0.90 2.22 0.82
C ILE A 65 0.82 0.94 1.66
N ALA A 66 1.48 -0.13 1.24
CA ALA A 66 1.54 -1.37 2.01
C ALA A 66 2.20 -1.15 3.38
N VAL A 67 3.35 -0.48 3.43
CA VAL A 67 4.04 -0.21 4.71
C VAL A 67 3.21 0.70 5.61
N THR A 68 2.67 1.80 5.08
CA THR A 68 1.90 2.76 5.87
C THR A 68 0.61 2.16 6.42
N SER A 69 -0.13 1.38 5.62
CA SER A 69 -1.33 0.67 6.08
C SER A 69 -1.04 -0.33 7.19
N HIS A 70 0.09 -1.06 7.15
CA HIS A 70 0.49 -1.99 8.21
C HIS A 70 0.84 -1.25 9.50
N ILE A 71 1.59 -0.15 9.41
CA ILE A 71 1.96 0.66 10.58
C ILE A 71 0.70 1.19 11.27
N TRP A 72 -0.21 1.80 10.51
CA TRP A 72 -1.44 2.35 11.07
C TRP A 72 -2.34 1.26 11.66
N SER A 73 -2.49 0.14 10.97
CA SER A 73 -3.33 -0.95 11.47
C SER A 73 -2.74 -1.64 12.70
N ALA A 74 -1.41 -1.71 12.81
CA ALA A 74 -0.73 -2.18 14.02
C ALA A 74 -0.96 -1.23 15.21
N ILE A 75 -0.86 0.09 15.00
CA ILE A 75 -1.14 1.10 16.04
C ILE A 75 -2.58 0.97 16.53
N ILE A 76 -3.55 0.88 15.61
CA ILE A 76 -4.96 0.70 15.94
C ILE A 76 -5.16 -0.62 16.71
N GLY A 77 -4.54 -1.71 16.25
CA GLY A 77 -4.60 -3.02 16.92
C GLY A 77 -4.09 -2.96 18.36
N ILE A 78 -2.96 -2.29 18.62
CA ILE A 78 -2.45 -2.10 19.99
C ILE A 78 -3.44 -1.30 20.84
N ALA A 79 -3.97 -0.19 20.31
CA ALA A 79 -4.92 0.66 21.04
C ALA A 79 -6.20 -0.10 21.41
N VAL A 80 -6.74 -0.88 20.47
CA VAL A 80 -7.92 -1.74 20.70
C VAL A 80 -7.61 -2.83 21.73
N GLY A 81 -6.44 -3.50 21.63
CA GLY A 81 -6.03 -4.52 22.58
C GLY A 81 -5.92 -3.99 24.01
N ALA A 82 -5.26 -2.83 24.19
CA ALA A 82 -5.16 -2.16 25.48
C ALA A 82 -6.54 -1.73 26.00
N GLY A 83 -7.42 -1.21 25.13
CA GLY A 83 -8.78 -0.83 25.49
C GLY A 83 -9.63 -2.01 25.95
N LEU A 84 -9.62 -3.12 25.21
CA LEU A 84 -10.31 -4.35 25.59
C LEU A 84 -9.79 -4.91 26.92
N TRP A 85 -8.47 -5.00 27.07
CA TRP A 85 -7.86 -5.41 28.33
C TRP A 85 -8.31 -4.53 29.51
N GLY A 86 -8.32 -3.21 29.32
CA GLY A 86 -8.76 -2.24 30.33
C GLY A 86 -10.21 -2.46 30.75
N ILE A 87 -11.10 -2.77 29.79
CA ILE A 87 -12.49 -3.14 30.08
C ILE A 87 -12.54 -4.39 30.99
N PHE A 88 -11.85 -5.48 30.63
CA PHE A 88 -11.84 -6.70 31.44
C PHE A 88 -11.20 -6.49 32.83
N TYR A 89 -10.20 -5.62 32.93
CA TYR A 89 -9.58 -5.25 34.19
C TYR A 89 -10.56 -4.51 35.12
N LEU A 90 -11.35 -3.58 34.55
CA LEU A 90 -12.40 -2.85 35.29
C LEU A 90 -13.49 -3.79 35.81
N PHE A 91 -13.88 -4.79 35.03
CA PHE A 91 -14.84 -5.83 35.43
C PHE A 91 -14.24 -6.90 36.38
N LYS A 92 -13.01 -6.71 36.86
CA LYS A 92 -12.33 -7.61 37.80
C LYS A 92 -12.28 -9.06 37.31
N ASN A 93 -12.09 -9.27 36.00
CA ASN A 93 -11.92 -10.61 35.48
C ASN A 93 -10.71 -11.29 36.16
N PRO A 94 -10.88 -12.47 36.80
CA PRO A 94 -9.83 -13.11 37.60
C PRO A 94 -8.53 -13.37 36.84
N ILE A 95 -8.62 -13.70 35.55
CA ILE A 95 -7.45 -13.95 34.70
C ILE A 95 -6.67 -12.65 34.50
N VAL A 96 -7.37 -11.54 34.28
CA VAL A 96 -6.75 -10.25 33.97
C VAL A 96 -6.14 -9.58 35.19
N VAL A 97 -6.79 -9.67 36.35
CA VAL A 97 -6.31 -8.99 37.57
C VAL A 97 -5.16 -9.72 38.27
N ASN A 98 -5.10 -11.04 38.19
CA ASN A 98 -4.04 -11.83 38.81
C ASN A 98 -2.77 -11.85 37.95
N GLU A 99 -2.92 -11.75 36.63
CA GLU A 99 -1.85 -11.89 35.63
C GLU A 99 -1.77 -10.62 34.77
N VAL A 100 -1.60 -9.46 35.41
CA VAL A 100 -1.72 -8.13 34.76
C VAL A 100 -0.82 -8.00 33.53
N ALA A 101 0.48 -8.29 33.68
CA ALA A 101 1.45 -8.07 32.60
C ALA A 101 1.28 -9.07 31.45
N THR A 102 1.12 -10.35 31.76
CA THR A 102 0.97 -11.44 30.80
C THR A 102 -0.37 -11.36 30.07
N SER A 103 -1.46 -11.04 30.76
CA SER A 103 -2.77 -10.81 30.12
C SER A 103 -2.76 -9.58 29.21
N LEU A 104 -2.19 -8.45 29.65
CA LEU A 104 -2.08 -7.24 28.82
C LEU A 104 -1.29 -7.52 27.54
N LEU A 105 -0.14 -8.19 27.67
CA LEU A 105 0.67 -8.59 26.53
C LEU A 105 -0.11 -9.52 25.59
N GLY A 106 -0.88 -10.47 26.13
CA GLY A 106 -1.73 -11.36 25.34
C GLY A 106 -2.77 -10.62 24.50
N PHE A 107 -3.50 -9.67 25.11
CA PHE A 107 -4.48 -8.84 24.41
C PHE A 107 -3.82 -8.00 23.31
N ILE A 108 -2.70 -7.33 23.62
CA ILE A 108 -1.97 -6.53 22.65
C ILE A 108 -1.47 -7.39 21.49
N CYS A 109 -0.87 -8.55 21.76
CA CYS A 109 -0.33 -9.43 20.72
C CYS A 109 -1.43 -9.93 19.77
N VAL A 110 -2.57 -10.38 20.32
CA VAL A 110 -3.68 -10.87 19.49
C VAL A 110 -4.26 -9.75 18.63
N CYS A 111 -4.54 -8.59 19.22
CA CYS A 111 -5.11 -7.46 18.48
C CYS A 111 -4.10 -6.84 17.49
N LEU A 112 -2.80 -6.87 17.78
CA LEU A 112 -1.75 -6.46 16.86
C LEU A 112 -1.68 -7.39 15.65
N LEU A 113 -1.72 -8.71 15.86
CA LEU A 113 -1.74 -9.68 14.75
C LEU A 113 -2.96 -9.46 13.86
N ILE A 114 -4.15 -9.29 14.45
CA ILE A 114 -5.37 -8.97 13.71
C ILE A 114 -5.22 -7.64 12.94
N GLY A 115 -4.70 -6.60 13.59
CA GLY A 115 -4.46 -5.30 12.96
C GLY A 115 -3.52 -5.40 11.76
N VAL A 116 -2.40 -6.11 11.90
CA VAL A 116 -1.44 -6.33 10.80
C VAL A 116 -2.10 -7.08 9.63
N LEU A 117 -2.91 -8.11 9.91
CA LEU A 117 -3.66 -8.84 8.87
C LEU A 117 -4.69 -7.95 8.15
N ILE A 118 -5.36 -7.06 8.87
CA ILE A 118 -6.25 -6.04 8.27
C ILE A 118 -5.45 -5.09 7.37
N GLY A 119 -4.25 -4.70 7.79
CA GLY A 119 -3.33 -3.91 6.98
C GLY A 119 -3.01 -4.58 5.63
N CYS A 120 -2.86 -5.90 5.60
CA CYS A 120 -2.71 -6.65 4.34
C CYS A 120 -3.95 -6.47 3.45
N VAL A 121 -5.16 -6.63 4.00
CA VAL A 121 -6.40 -6.50 3.22
C VAL A 121 -6.51 -5.11 2.61
N ILE A 122 -6.25 -4.06 3.39
CA ILE A 122 -6.31 -2.67 2.92
C ILE A 122 -5.27 -2.41 1.83
N ALA A 123 -4.04 -2.89 2.02
CA ALA A 123 -2.95 -2.68 1.06
C ALA A 123 -3.20 -3.31 -0.32
N TYR A 124 -3.94 -4.41 -0.37
CA TYR A 124 -4.19 -5.18 -1.59
C TYR A 124 -5.65 -5.08 -2.09
N MET A 125 -6.46 -4.21 -1.49
CA MET A 125 -7.80 -3.94 -1.97
C MET A 125 -7.71 -3.15 -3.30
N PRO A 126 -8.40 -3.61 -4.36
CA PRO A 126 -8.33 -3.01 -5.70
C PRO A 126 -9.01 -1.64 -5.80
#